data_AF-A0A645FNW1-F1
#
_entry.id   AF-A0A645FNW1-F1
#
_cell.length_a   1.000
_cell.length_b   1.000
_cell.length_c   1.000
_cell.angle_alpha   90.00
_cell.angle_beta   90.00
_cell.angle_gamma   90.00
#
_symmetry.space_group_name_H-M   'P 1'
#
loop_
_entity.id
_entity.type
_entity.pdbx_description
1 polymer ?
#
loop_
_entity_poly.entity_id
_entity_poly.type
_entity_poly.pdbx_seq_one_letter_code
_entity_poly.pdbx_strand_id
1 'polypeptide(L)'
;MIEVYRPASSWNSSYVSWSNRDKGVAWKNAGGDWYDKNGVLQGSTPYATVTIKGSTLPDNKYYELNVTDLVKEYASGKYTNTGFLIKAKSESNNYIAFYSNECGSNSKVPKLQLVYIK
;
A
#
# COMPACT_ATOMS: atom_id res chain seq x y z
N MET A 1 2.57 5.52 -12.31
CA MET A 1 2.48 6.22 -11.00
C MET A 1 1.94 5.23 -9.98
N ILE A 2 2.58 5.16 -8.82
CA ILE A 2 2.13 4.37 -7.67
C ILE A 2 1.45 5.30 -6.67
N GLU A 3 0.41 4.80 -6.02
CA GLU A 3 -0.46 5.50 -5.09
C GLU A 3 -0.63 4.69 -3.80
N VAL A 4 -0.75 5.39 -2.67
CA VAL A 4 -0.97 4.78 -1.35
C VAL A 4 -2.32 5.20 -0.79
N TYR A 5 -3.06 4.22 -0.30
CA TYR A 5 -4.38 4.37 0.29
C TYR A 5 -4.50 3.62 1.63
N ARG A 6 -5.56 3.94 2.38
CA ARG A 6 -5.94 3.20 3.60
C ARG A 6 -6.79 1.98 3.22
N PRO A 7 -6.45 0.76 3.64
CA PRO A 7 -7.31 -0.40 3.43
C PRO A 7 -8.68 -0.24 4.08
N ALA A 8 -9.75 -0.53 3.35
CA ALA A 8 -11.13 -0.36 3.84
C ALA A 8 -11.59 -1.48 4.76
N SER A 9 -11.01 -2.67 4.62
CA SER A 9 -11.32 -3.85 5.44
C SER A 9 -10.07 -4.39 6.11
N SER A 10 -10.24 -5.01 7.28
CA SER A 10 -9.20 -5.85 7.87
C SER A 10 -8.98 -7.10 7.01
N TRP A 11 -7.75 -7.59 7.05
CA TRP A 11 -7.33 -8.85 6.42
C TRP A 11 -6.53 -9.69 7.41
N ASN A 12 -6.52 -10.99 7.17
CA ASN A 12 -5.74 -11.95 7.93
C ASN A 12 -4.45 -12.27 7.16
N SER A 13 -3.30 -11.91 7.72
CA SER A 13 -1.99 -12.12 7.08
C SER A 13 -1.70 -13.58 6.71
N SER A 14 -2.33 -14.54 7.39
CA SER A 14 -2.16 -15.97 7.11
C SER A 14 -2.98 -16.49 5.92
N TYR A 15 -4.01 -15.75 5.48
CA TYR A 15 -4.95 -16.20 4.44
C TYR A 15 -5.17 -15.19 3.32
N VAL A 16 -4.62 -13.98 3.46
CA VAL A 16 -4.81 -12.92 2.47
C VAL A 16 -4.24 -13.34 1.12
N SER A 17 -5.00 -13.06 0.07
CA SER A 17 -4.65 -13.32 -1.32
C SER A 17 -5.29 -12.25 -2.20
N TRP A 18 -5.05 -12.33 -3.52
CA TRP A 18 -5.70 -11.45 -4.48
C TRP A 18 -7.23 -11.47 -4.37
N SER A 19 -7.81 -12.65 -4.16
CA SER A 19 -9.28 -12.83 -4.17
C SER A 19 -9.90 -12.82 -2.77
N ASN A 20 -9.15 -13.20 -1.73
CA ASN A 20 -9.67 -13.34 -0.37
C ASN A 20 -8.91 -12.49 0.65
N ARG A 21 -9.64 -11.87 1.58
CA ARG A 21 -9.07 -11.12 2.72
C ARG A 21 -8.86 -11.96 3.96
N ASP A 22 -9.56 -13.08 4.07
CA ASP A 22 -9.46 -14.04 5.16
C ASP A 22 -9.86 -15.44 4.66
N LYS A 23 -9.76 -16.46 5.51
CA LYS A 23 -10.12 -17.84 5.20
C LYS A 23 -11.57 -17.95 4.76
N GLY A 24 -11.78 -18.18 3.45
CA GLY A 24 -13.10 -18.30 2.83
C GLY A 24 -13.87 -16.98 2.73
N VAL A 25 -13.25 -15.83 3.00
CA VAL A 25 -13.88 -14.51 2.91
C VAL A 25 -13.26 -13.73 1.75
N ALA A 26 -14.04 -13.55 0.69
CA ALA A 26 -13.63 -12.80 -0.49
C ALA A 26 -13.51 -11.29 -0.22
N TRP A 27 -12.67 -10.62 -1.00
CA TRP A 27 -12.76 -9.17 -1.15
C TRP A 27 -14.03 -8.78 -1.94
N LYS A 28 -14.54 -7.57 -1.73
CA LYS A 28 -15.61 -7.04 -2.59
C LYS A 28 -15.07 -6.73 -3.99
N ASN A 29 -13.88 -6.13 -4.05
CA ASN A 29 -13.10 -5.94 -5.26
C ASN A 29 -11.78 -6.72 -5.14
N ALA A 30 -11.42 -7.51 -6.14
CA ALA A 30 -10.16 -8.26 -6.11
C ALA A 30 -8.96 -7.30 -5.98
N GLY A 31 -7.97 -7.69 -5.18
CA GLY A 31 -6.86 -6.81 -4.78
C GLY A 31 -7.17 -5.90 -3.59
N GLY A 32 -8.43 -5.83 -3.15
CA GLY A 32 -8.87 -5.13 -1.96
C GLY A 32 -9.56 -3.79 -2.22
N ASP A 33 -10.30 -3.34 -1.21
CA ASP A 33 -11.00 -2.06 -1.19
C ASP A 33 -10.20 -1.02 -0.39
N TRP A 34 -10.31 0.25 -0.73
CA TRP A 34 -9.61 1.33 -0.01
C TRP A 34 -10.49 2.55 0.27
N TYR A 35 -10.07 3.33 1.26
CA TYR A 35 -10.49 4.71 1.44
C TYR A 35 -9.37 5.65 1.02
N ASP A 36 -9.75 6.70 0.31
CA ASP A 36 -8.86 7.81 0.00
C ASP A 36 -8.68 8.75 1.21
N LYS A 37 -7.79 9.74 1.09
CA LYS A 37 -7.47 10.64 2.22
C LYS A 37 -8.64 11.52 2.67
N ASN A 38 -9.67 11.64 1.83
CA ASN A 38 -10.89 12.37 2.14
C ASN A 38 -11.98 11.45 2.73
N GLY A 39 -11.66 10.16 2.95
CA GLY A 39 -12.60 9.17 3.48
C GLY A 39 -13.57 8.60 2.43
N VAL A 40 -13.29 8.77 1.14
CA VAL A 40 -14.15 8.25 0.06
C VAL A 40 -13.75 6.81 -0.28
N LEU A 41 -14.73 5.90 -0.23
CA LEU A 41 -14.55 4.50 -0.64
C LEU A 41 -14.24 4.43 -2.14
N GLN A 42 -13.16 3.75 -2.53
CA GLN A 42 -12.61 3.74 -3.90
C GLN A 42 -12.33 5.15 -4.46
N GLY A 43 -12.06 6.12 -3.58
CA GLY A 43 -11.70 7.48 -4.00
C GLY A 43 -10.34 7.56 -4.69
N SER A 44 -10.10 8.68 -5.36
CA SER A 44 -8.93 8.92 -6.20
C SER A 44 -7.92 9.90 -5.58
N THR A 45 -8.05 10.19 -4.28
CA THR A 45 -7.18 11.14 -3.56
C THR A 45 -6.20 10.40 -2.64
N PRO A 46 -5.03 9.96 -3.14
CA PRO A 46 -4.12 9.14 -2.36
C PRO A 46 -3.45 9.92 -1.22
N TYR A 47 -2.98 9.19 -0.21
CA TYR A 47 -2.13 9.74 0.86
C TYR A 47 -0.71 10.03 0.38
N ALA A 48 -0.19 9.22 -0.54
CA ALA A 48 1.13 9.38 -1.10
C ALA A 48 1.17 8.92 -2.56
N THR A 49 2.07 9.50 -3.34
CA THR A 49 2.30 9.09 -4.73
C THR A 49 3.78 9.05 -5.03
N VAL A 50 4.20 8.13 -5.89
CA VAL A 50 5.53 8.17 -6.52
C VAL A 50 5.41 7.90 -8.02
N THR A 51 6.17 8.63 -8.81
CA THR A 51 6.24 8.44 -10.26
C THR A 51 7.47 7.65 -10.62
N ILE A 52 7.27 6.42 -11.09
CA ILE A 52 8.31 5.59 -11.70
C ILE A 52 8.27 5.88 -13.20
N LYS A 53 9.40 6.31 -13.77
CA LYS A 53 9.53 6.55 -15.22
C LYS A 53 9.69 5.20 -15.93
N GLY A 54 8.78 4.89 -16.86
CA GLY A 54 8.75 3.59 -17.56
C GLY A 54 9.86 3.38 -18.61
N SER A 55 10.66 4.40 -18.89
CA SER A 55 11.75 4.34 -19.88
C SER A 55 13.03 3.70 -19.34
N THR A 56 13.04 3.21 -18.11
CA THR A 56 14.19 2.59 -17.45
C THR A 56 13.83 1.19 -16.99
N LEU A 57 14.70 0.21 -17.26
CA LEU A 57 14.62 -1.14 -16.71
C LEU A 57 14.40 -1.09 -15.18
N PRO A 58 13.75 -2.10 -14.56
CA PRO A 58 13.62 -2.18 -13.12
C PRO A 58 14.98 -2.01 -12.44
N ASP A 59 15.18 -0.90 -11.75
CA ASP A 59 16.48 -0.50 -11.23
C ASP A 59 16.78 -1.07 -9.84
N ASN A 60 15.85 -1.86 -9.29
CA ASN A 60 15.91 -2.50 -7.97
C ASN A 60 16.22 -1.50 -6.83
N LYS A 61 15.82 -0.24 -6.99
CA LYS A 61 16.02 0.81 -5.99
C LYS A 61 14.84 0.93 -5.04
N TYR A 62 15.11 1.54 -3.90
CA TYR A 62 14.06 2.04 -3.03
C TYR A 62 13.41 3.27 -3.64
N TYR A 63 12.09 3.32 -3.53
CA TYR A 63 11.29 4.51 -3.82
C TYR A 63 10.63 4.93 -2.51
N GLU A 64 10.83 6.17 -2.12
CA GLU A 64 10.28 6.71 -0.88
C GLU A 64 8.84 7.20 -1.10
N LEU A 65 7.96 6.84 -0.17
CA LEU A 65 6.57 7.26 -0.13
C LEU A 65 6.34 7.99 1.19
N ASN A 66 6.06 9.30 1.12
CA ASN A 66 5.74 10.06 2.32
C ASN A 66 4.30 9.76 2.77
N VAL A 67 4.18 8.88 3.77
CA VAL A 67 2.90 8.44 4.34
C VAL A 67 2.61 9.08 5.71
N THR A 68 3.26 10.20 6.06
CA THR A 68 3.18 10.81 7.39
C THR A 68 1.74 11.07 7.84
N ASP A 69 0.88 11.58 6.97
CA ASP A 69 -0.50 11.91 7.34
C ASP A 69 -1.30 10.66 7.73
N LEU A 70 -1.18 9.58 6.95
CA LEU A 70 -1.85 8.32 7.25
C LEU A 70 -1.33 7.70 8.56
N VAL A 71 -0.01 7.76 8.78
CA VAL A 71 0.61 7.26 10.02
C VAL A 71 0.14 8.07 11.24
N LYS A 72 -0.01 9.39 11.13
CA LYS A 72 -0.57 10.22 12.21
C LYS A 72 -2.01 9.82 12.55
N GLU A 73 -2.85 9.56 11.56
CA GLU A 73 -4.21 9.08 11.79
C GLU A 73 -4.26 7.70 12.47
N TYR A 74 -3.33 6.80 12.11
CA TYR A 74 -3.21 5.51 12.80
C TYR A 74 -2.72 5.68 14.25
N ALA A 75 -1.71 6.52 14.47
CA ALA A 75 -1.17 6.79 15.80
C ALA A 75 -2.20 7.47 16.73
N SER A 76 -3.15 8.23 16.18
CA SER A 76 -4.22 8.84 16.97
C SER A 76 -5.35 7.87 17.33
N GLY A 77 -5.31 6.61 16.85
CA GLY A 77 -6.38 5.64 17.05
C GLY A 77 -7.65 5.91 16.25
N LYS A 78 -7.60 6.77 15.22
CA LYS A 78 -8.77 7.12 14.39
C LYS A 78 -9.39 5.90 13.70
N TYR A 79 -8.59 4.88 13.41
CA TYR A 79 -9.01 3.66 12.74
C TYR A 79 -8.54 2.42 13.50
N THR A 80 -9.41 1.42 13.59
CA THR A 80 -9.11 0.13 14.20
C THR A 80 -8.21 -0.75 13.33
N ASN A 81 -8.30 -0.58 12.00
CA ASN A 81 -7.50 -1.31 11.03
C ASN A 81 -6.37 -0.42 10.50
N THR A 82 -5.14 -0.92 10.54
CA THR A 82 -3.94 -0.19 10.10
C THR A 82 -3.20 -0.95 9.01
N GLY A 83 -2.78 -0.23 7.98
CA GLY A 83 -1.80 -0.68 7.01
C GLY A 83 -1.86 0.13 5.73
N PHE A 84 -1.29 -0.38 4.64
CA PHE A 84 -1.16 0.36 3.40
C PHE A 84 -1.67 -0.48 2.24
N LEU A 85 -2.57 0.10 1.44
CA LEU A 85 -2.88 -0.41 0.11
C LEU A 85 -2.05 0.38 -0.89
N ILE A 86 -1.19 -0.31 -1.64
CA ILE A 86 -0.28 0.29 -2.62
C ILE A 86 -0.68 -0.24 -3.99
N LYS A 87 -0.99 0.66 -4.92
CA LYS A 87 -1.41 0.26 -6.29
C LYS A 87 -0.87 1.20 -7.34
N ALA A 88 -0.87 0.75 -8.60
CA ALA A 88 -0.69 1.64 -9.72
C ALA A 88 -1.96 2.47 -9.94
N LYS A 89 -1.80 3.75 -10.33
CA LYS A 89 -2.94 4.59 -10.74
C LYS A 89 -3.69 3.97 -11.92
N SER A 90 -2.91 3.60 -12.94
CA SER A 90 -3.39 2.98 -14.17
C SER A 90 -2.79 1.59 -14.28
N GLU A 91 -3.64 0.59 -14.32
CA GLU A 91 -3.29 -0.82 -14.45
C GLU A 91 -3.46 -1.21 -15.92
N SER A 92 -2.44 -0.92 -16.73
CA SER A 92 -2.50 -1.05 -18.19
C SER A 92 -1.29 -1.81 -18.74
N ASN A 93 -1.09 -3.06 -18.30
CA ASN A 93 0.02 -3.93 -18.71
C ASN A 93 1.43 -3.36 -18.48
N ASN A 94 1.58 -2.40 -17.56
CA ASN A 94 2.88 -1.93 -17.09
C ASN A 94 3.36 -2.82 -15.93
N TYR A 95 4.56 -3.38 -16.05
CA TYR A 95 5.12 -4.23 -14.99
C TYR A 95 5.72 -3.37 -13.86
N ILE A 96 5.13 -3.46 -12.68
CA ILE A 96 5.71 -2.95 -11.43
C ILE A 96 5.68 -4.10 -10.43
N ALA A 97 6.83 -4.40 -9.84
CA ALA A 97 6.97 -5.43 -8.82
C ALA A 97 7.36 -4.80 -7.49
N PHE A 98 6.87 -5.38 -6.41
CA PHE A 98 7.21 -5.02 -5.04
C PHE A 98 8.01 -6.17 -4.42
N TYR A 99 9.06 -5.83 -3.68
CA TYR A 99 9.74 -6.80 -2.83
C TYR A 99 8.91 -7.03 -1.56
N SER A 100 8.83 -8.29 -1.11
CA SER A 100 8.23 -8.65 0.18
C SER A 100 9.32 -8.89 1.24
N ASN A 101 8.90 -9.15 2.48
CA ASN A 101 9.83 -9.51 3.55
C ASN A 101 10.50 -10.88 3.31
N GLU A 102 9.89 -11.70 2.46
CA GLU A 102 10.32 -13.04 2.06
C GLU A 102 11.20 -13.03 0.80
N CYS A 103 11.63 -11.85 0.31
CA CYS A 103 12.40 -11.74 -0.94
C CYS A 103 13.82 -12.34 -0.90
N GLY A 104 14.26 -12.86 0.26
CA GLY A 104 15.57 -13.49 0.44
C GLY A 104 16.77 -12.52 0.44
N SER A 105 16.54 -11.21 0.36
CA SER A 105 17.59 -10.19 0.36
C SER A 105 17.27 -9.08 1.37
N ASN A 106 18.00 -9.06 2.49
CA ASN A 106 17.80 -8.09 3.56
C ASN A 106 17.94 -6.62 3.10
N SER A 107 18.70 -6.37 2.04
CA SER A 107 18.86 -5.04 1.46
C SER A 107 17.67 -4.59 0.62
N LYS A 108 16.67 -5.45 0.35
CA LYS A 108 15.52 -5.17 -0.52
C LYS A 108 14.16 -5.24 0.19
N VAL A 109 14.15 -5.64 1.46
CA VAL A 109 12.93 -5.71 2.27
C VAL A 109 12.33 -4.30 2.45
N PRO A 110 11.00 -4.12 2.28
CA PRO A 110 10.34 -2.84 2.56
C PRO A 110 10.58 -2.35 4.00
N LYS A 111 10.72 -1.03 4.18
CA LYS A 111 10.98 -0.41 5.48
C LYS A 111 10.01 0.75 5.73
N LEU A 112 9.53 0.86 6.97
CA LEU A 112 8.83 2.05 7.46
C LEU A 112 9.77 2.82 8.37
N GLN A 113 10.17 4.02 7.97
CA GLN A 113 10.99 4.92 8.78
C GLN A 113 10.10 5.94 9.49
N LEU A 114 10.22 5.99 10.82
CA LEU A 114 9.51 6.94 11.66
C LEU A 114 10.50 7.91 12.28
N VAL A 115 10.23 9.21 12.15
CA VAL A 115 10.94 10.28 12.85
C VAL A 115 9.91 11.01 13.71
N TYR A 116 10.07 10.93 15.02
CA TYR A 116 9.25 11.65 15.97
C TYR A 116 10.06 12.82 16.53
N ILE A 117 9.53 14.03 16.36
CA ILE A 117 10.10 15.24 16.97
C ILE A 117 9.31 15.49 18.24
N LYS A 118 10.02 15.59 19.36
CA LYS A 118 9.45 15.92 20.68
C LYS A 118 8.95 17.35 20.73
#